data_AF-A0A514XFB3-F1
#
_entry.id   AF-A0A514XFB3-F1
#
_cell.length_a   1.000
_cell.length_b   1.000
_cell.length_c   1.000
_cell.angle_alpha   90.00
_cell.angle_beta   90.00
_cell.angle_gamma   90.00
#
_symmetry.space_group_name_H-M   'P 1'
#
loop_
_entity.id
_entity.type
_entity.pdbx_description
1 polymer ?
#
loop_
_entity_poly.entity_id
_entity_poly.type
_entity_poly.pdbx_seq_one_letter_code
_entity_poly.pdbx_strand_id
1 'polypeptide(L)'
;MKTITRSLKALVFLCVLLNSGLALAEGMGKLGLLYMSSSSEDSGAESKSTRTLYDVALYYKFQGSPWVLGGLYQNDAQASDSTTVNRTSYGVSGGYMTRKESGGYLLATYFVSSTYGDYKEGSGFQIDFGYKVPTKIPLAFQLSYKSYDYSKYNHKDTKLDPYFVVIADF
;
A
#
# COMPACT_ATOMS: atom_id res chain seq x y z
N MET A 1 1.63 24.33 -1.33
CA MET A 1 1.54 24.25 0.15
C MET A 1 0.11 24.18 0.72
N LYS A 2 -0.91 24.85 0.17
CA LYS A 2 -2.29 24.83 0.72
C LYS A 2 -3.03 23.48 0.57
N THR A 3 -2.63 22.63 -0.36
CA THR A 3 -3.27 21.32 -0.62
C THR A 3 -2.84 20.25 0.38
N ILE A 4 -1.55 20.25 0.76
CA ILE A 4 -0.97 19.29 1.71
C ILE A 4 -1.58 19.44 3.11
N THR A 5 -1.80 20.68 3.55
CA THR A 5 -2.42 20.96 4.86
C THR A 5 -3.92 20.62 4.92
N ARG A 6 -4.62 20.57 3.78
CA ARG A 6 -6.01 20.12 3.71
C ARG A 6 -6.13 18.60 3.77
N SER A 7 -5.24 17.88 3.07
CA SER A 7 -5.17 16.42 3.14
C SER A 7 -4.80 15.92 4.54
N LEU A 8 -3.89 16.60 5.24
CA LEU A 8 -3.50 16.26 6.61
C LEU A 8 -4.66 16.45 7.61
N LYS A 9 -5.47 17.51 7.46
CA LYS A 9 -6.64 17.75 8.31
C LYS A 9 -7.76 16.73 8.08
N ALA A 10 -7.99 16.35 6.81
CA ALA A 10 -8.94 15.29 6.48
C ALA A 10 -8.49 13.93 7.06
N LEU A 11 -7.19 13.65 7.04
CA LEU A 11 -6.60 12.44 7.63
C LEU A 11 -6.79 12.39 9.15
N VAL A 12 -6.51 13.50 9.85
CA VAL A 12 -6.73 13.59 11.31
C VAL A 12 -8.22 13.47 11.66
N PHE A 13 -9.11 14.07 10.86
CA PHE A 13 -10.56 13.98 11.09
C PHE A 13 -11.11 12.57 10.87
N LEU A 14 -10.60 11.84 9.87
CA LEU A 14 -10.96 10.44 9.62
C LEU A 14 -10.50 9.53 10.78
N CYS A 15 -9.31 9.74 11.33
CA CYS A 15 -8.81 8.99 12.49
C CYS A 15 -9.64 9.22 13.77
N VAL A 16 -10.22 10.42 13.94
CA VAL A 16 -11.07 10.74 15.10
C VAL A 16 -12.47 10.10 14.98
N LEU A 17 -13.02 9.99 13.77
CA LEU A 17 -14.34 9.38 13.54
C LEU A 17 -14.36 7.85 13.72
N LEU A 18 -13.21 7.19 13.57
CA LEU A 18 -13.10 5.73 13.70
C LEU A 18 -13.02 5.23 15.16
N ASN A 19 -12.97 6.14 16.15
CA ASN A 19 -12.79 5.80 17.57
C ASN A 19 -14.08 5.38 18.32
N SER A 20 -15.27 5.48 17.73
CA SER A 20 -16.54 5.39 18.48
C SER A 20 -17.41 4.14 18.26
N GLY A 21 -16.86 3.02 17.78
CA GLY A 21 -17.67 1.80 17.70
C GLY A 21 -16.90 0.52 17.37
N LEU A 22 -16.46 -0.21 18.41
CA LEU A 22 -16.47 -1.68 18.55
C LEU A 22 -15.53 -2.07 19.72
N ALA A 23 -16.08 -2.22 20.92
CA ALA A 23 -15.35 -2.52 22.16
C ALA A 23 -14.75 -3.95 22.26
N LEU A 24 -14.57 -4.66 21.12
CA LEU A 24 -13.98 -6.01 21.05
C LEU A 24 -12.90 -6.10 19.94
N ALA A 25 -12.47 -4.97 19.40
CA ALA A 25 -11.62 -4.86 18.21
C ALA A 25 -10.49 -3.88 18.45
N GLU A 26 -9.25 -4.22 18.10
CA GLU A 26 -8.20 -3.22 17.90
C GLU A 26 -8.09 -2.95 16.40
N GLY A 27 -8.49 -1.74 15.98
CA GLY A 27 -8.39 -1.30 14.60
C GLY A 27 -6.95 -0.94 14.27
N MET A 28 -6.55 -1.17 13.02
CA MET A 28 -5.25 -0.77 12.50
C MET A 28 -5.39 -0.23 11.09
N GLY A 29 -4.87 0.97 10.86
CA GLY A 29 -4.76 1.59 9.54
C GLY A 29 -3.32 1.55 9.04
N LYS A 30 -3.13 1.17 7.77
CA LYS A 30 -1.84 1.20 7.08
C LYS A 30 -1.90 2.20 5.93
N LEU A 31 -0.95 3.12 5.88
CA LEU A 31 -0.70 3.99 4.74
C LEU A 31 0.74 3.76 4.26
N GLY A 32 0.91 3.12 3.11
CA GLY A 32 2.20 2.92 2.46
C GLY A 32 2.40 3.94 1.34
N LEU A 33 3.58 4.53 1.25
CA LEU A 33 3.94 5.45 0.18
C LEU A 33 5.30 5.05 -0.42
N LEU A 34 5.38 5.04 -1.74
CA LEU A 34 6.61 4.88 -2.50
C LEU A 34 6.64 5.91 -3.63
N TYR A 35 7.77 6.60 -3.75
CA TYR A 35 8.08 7.48 -4.86
C TYR A 35 9.46 7.11 -5.41
N MET A 36 9.51 6.79 -6.71
CA MET A 36 10.74 6.49 -7.44
C MET A 36 10.81 7.40 -8.66
N SER A 37 12.01 7.90 -8.96
CA SER A 37 12.29 8.67 -10.16
C SER A 37 13.64 8.24 -10.72
N SER A 38 13.70 8.05 -12.03
CA SER A 38 14.92 7.75 -12.77
C SER A 38 14.97 8.57 -14.04
N SER A 39 16.15 9.05 -14.41
CA SER A 39 16.42 9.71 -15.68
C SER A 39 17.58 9.00 -16.37
N SER A 40 17.49 8.84 -17.68
CA SER A 40 18.55 8.30 -18.53
C SER A 40 18.71 9.19 -19.74
N GLU A 41 19.95 9.39 -20.18
CA GLU A 41 20.26 10.14 -21.40
C GLU A 41 20.92 9.18 -22.39
N ASP A 42 20.36 9.09 -23.60
CA ASP A 42 20.97 8.35 -24.71
C ASP A 42 21.04 9.26 -25.93
N SER A 43 22.25 9.46 -26.44
CA SER A 43 22.49 10.19 -27.68
C SER A 43 21.84 11.60 -27.75
N GLY A 44 21.77 12.29 -26.60
CA GLY A 44 21.20 13.64 -26.46
C GLY A 44 19.67 13.69 -26.26
N ALA A 45 19.01 12.54 -26.15
CA ALA A 45 17.61 12.45 -25.74
C ALA A 45 17.54 12.04 -24.25
N GLU A 46 16.93 12.90 -23.43
CA GLU A 46 16.61 12.59 -22.03
C GLU A 46 15.30 11.81 -21.97
N SER A 47 15.31 10.64 -21.32
CA SER A 47 14.10 9.91 -20.93
C SER A 47 13.97 9.94 -19.41
N LYS A 48 12.77 10.31 -18.94
CA LYS A 48 12.47 10.40 -17.52
C LYS A 48 11.29 9.51 -17.16
N SER A 49 11.51 8.64 -16.19
CA SER A 49 10.48 7.77 -15.63
C SER A 49 10.26 8.09 -14.16
N THR A 50 8.99 8.20 -13.78
CA THR A 50 8.55 8.43 -12.41
C THR A 50 7.49 7.40 -12.05
N ARG A 51 7.53 6.93 -10.81
CA ARG A 51 6.55 6.00 -10.26
C ARG A 51 6.12 6.48 -8.88
N THR A 52 4.82 6.62 -8.72
CA THR A 52 4.18 6.94 -7.44
C THR A 52 3.24 5.81 -7.07
N LEU A 53 3.40 5.27 -5.87
CA LEU A 53 2.57 4.19 -5.36
C LEU A 53 2.07 4.56 -3.97
N TYR A 54 0.77 4.38 -3.74
CA TYR A 54 0.20 4.41 -2.41
C TYR A 54 -0.69 3.19 -2.11
N ASP A 55 -0.52 2.67 -0.90
CA ASP A 55 -1.34 1.60 -0.32
C ASP A 55 -2.14 2.20 0.83
N VAL A 56 -3.46 1.99 0.83
CA VAL A 56 -4.34 2.30 1.97
C VAL A 56 -4.99 1.00 2.41
N ALA A 57 -4.79 0.62 3.65
CA ALA A 57 -5.40 -0.59 4.19
C ALA A 57 -5.97 -0.38 5.58
N LEU A 58 -7.03 -1.13 5.86
CA LEU A 58 -7.70 -1.18 7.14
C LEU A 58 -7.71 -2.64 7.59
N TYR A 59 -7.28 -2.87 8.82
CA TYR A 59 -7.18 -4.18 9.43
C TYR A 59 -7.87 -4.20 10.78
N TYR A 60 -8.38 -5.38 11.08
CA TYR A 60 -8.82 -5.83 12.37
C TYR A 60 -7.74 -6.73 12.96
N LYS A 61 -7.29 -6.42 14.18
CA LYS A 61 -6.43 -7.30 14.96
C LYS A 61 -7.24 -8.04 16.01
N PHE A 62 -7.11 -9.37 16.02
CA PHE A 62 -7.77 -10.21 17.00
C PHE A 62 -7.15 -10.01 18.39
N GLN A 63 -7.98 -9.69 19.40
CA GLN A 63 -7.49 -9.47 20.77
C GLN A 63 -6.75 -10.72 21.30
N GLY A 64 -5.60 -10.52 21.95
CA GLY A 64 -4.77 -11.60 22.47
C GLY A 64 -4.11 -12.48 21.39
N SER A 65 -4.24 -12.13 20.12
CA SER A 65 -3.75 -12.88 18.98
C SER A 65 -2.87 -12.00 18.08
N PRO A 66 -1.81 -12.56 17.47
CA PRO A 66 -0.97 -11.84 16.52
C PRO A 66 -1.60 -11.73 15.12
N TRP A 67 -2.73 -12.38 14.88
CA TRP A 67 -3.37 -12.40 13.57
C TRP A 67 -4.10 -11.09 13.27
N VAL A 68 -4.06 -10.69 12.01
CA VAL A 68 -4.80 -9.54 11.47
C VAL A 68 -5.52 -9.91 10.19
N LEU A 69 -6.66 -9.26 9.93
CA LEU A 69 -7.46 -9.44 8.72
C LEU A 69 -8.04 -8.08 8.29
N GLY A 70 -8.14 -7.82 7.00
CA GLY A 70 -8.49 -6.50 6.50
C GLY A 70 -8.65 -6.45 4.99
N GLY A 71 -8.69 -5.21 4.49
CA GLY A 71 -8.73 -4.91 3.07
C GLY A 71 -7.61 -3.93 2.71
N LEU A 72 -7.11 -4.05 1.48
CA LEU A 72 -6.09 -3.17 0.93
C LEU A 72 -6.58 -2.60 -0.39
N TYR A 73 -6.46 -1.28 -0.53
CA TYR A 73 -6.57 -0.54 -1.77
C TYR A 73 -5.19 -0.05 -2.18
N GLN A 74 -4.87 -0.18 -3.45
CA GLN A 74 -3.59 0.23 -4.02
C GLN A 74 -3.81 1.07 -5.26
N ASN A 75 -2.96 2.08 -5.43
CA ASN A 75 -2.78 2.78 -6.69
C ASN A 75 -1.28 2.87 -7.02
N ASP A 76 -0.90 2.48 -8.24
CA ASP A 76 0.48 2.51 -8.76
C ASP A 76 0.46 3.26 -10.09
N ALA A 77 0.91 4.52 -10.07
CA ALA A 77 0.98 5.39 -11.22
C ALA A 77 2.42 5.43 -11.74
N GLN A 78 2.60 5.12 -13.03
CA GLN A 78 3.88 5.21 -13.72
C GLN A 78 3.77 6.22 -14.85
N ALA A 79 4.66 7.20 -14.88
CA ALA A 79 4.76 8.16 -15.97
C ALA A 79 6.16 8.09 -16.57
N SER A 80 6.23 7.86 -17.89
CA SER A 80 7.46 7.90 -18.68
C SER A 80 7.25 8.89 -19.82
N ASP A 81 8.06 9.94 -19.86
CA ASP A 81 8.00 11.00 -20.85
C ASP A 81 6.58 11.60 -21.00
N SER A 82 5.84 11.25 -22.06
CA SER A 82 4.46 11.71 -22.31
C SER A 82 3.36 10.69 -22.01
N THR A 83 3.71 9.48 -21.57
CA THR A 83 2.77 8.39 -21.31
C THR A 83 2.62 8.17 -19.81
N THR A 84 1.37 8.16 -19.32
CA THR A 84 1.06 7.78 -17.93
C THR A 84 0.18 6.54 -17.93
N VAL A 85 0.61 5.52 -17.21
CA VAL A 85 -0.14 4.28 -17.02
C VAL A 85 -0.40 4.09 -15.53
N ASN A 86 -1.67 3.96 -15.17
CA ASN A 86 -2.10 3.77 -13.80
C ASN A 86 -2.57 2.34 -13.57
N ARG A 87 -2.22 1.80 -12.41
CA ARG A 87 -2.84 0.60 -11.85
C ARG A 87 -3.65 0.95 -10.61
N THR A 88 -4.86 0.40 -10.53
CA THR A 88 -5.66 0.42 -9.30
C THR A 88 -6.04 -1.00 -8.96
N SER A 89 -5.83 -1.39 -7.70
CA SER A 89 -6.15 -2.73 -7.21
C SER A 89 -6.83 -2.65 -5.86
N TYR A 90 -7.74 -3.58 -5.57
CA TYR A 90 -8.26 -3.77 -4.22
C TYR A 90 -8.40 -5.26 -3.91
N GLY A 91 -8.28 -5.60 -2.63
CA GLY A 91 -8.16 -6.97 -2.20
C GLY A 91 -8.40 -7.18 -0.73
N VAL A 92 -8.54 -8.46 -0.37
CA VAL A 92 -8.56 -8.92 1.02
C VAL A 92 -7.14 -9.19 1.47
N SER A 93 -6.82 -8.81 2.70
CA SER A 93 -5.48 -8.90 3.25
C SER A 93 -5.51 -9.47 4.65
N GLY A 94 -4.54 -10.30 5.00
CA GLY A 94 -4.43 -10.87 6.33
C GLY A 94 -3.05 -11.44 6.59
N GLY A 95 -2.73 -11.66 7.85
CA GLY A 95 -1.43 -12.20 8.22
C GLY A 95 -1.11 -12.03 9.69
N TYR A 96 0.17 -11.92 9.97
CA TYR A 96 0.72 -12.02 11.31
C TYR A 96 1.49 -10.74 11.66
N MET A 97 1.23 -10.19 12.84
CA MET A 97 1.93 -9.05 13.40
C MET A 97 2.31 -9.33 14.85
N THR A 98 3.61 -9.36 15.11
CA THR A 98 4.19 -9.81 16.40
C THR A 98 3.69 -9.03 17.60
N ARG A 99 3.78 -7.70 17.58
CA ARG A 99 3.19 -6.83 18.61
C ARG A 99 2.56 -5.60 17.98
N LYS A 100 1.61 -4.99 18.70
CA LYS A 100 0.86 -3.82 18.23
C LYS A 100 1.79 -2.61 18.04
N GLU A 101 2.63 -2.34 19.04
CA GLU A 101 3.44 -1.11 19.10
C GLU A 101 4.75 -1.21 18.31
N SER A 102 5.32 -2.40 18.16
CA SER A 102 6.58 -2.62 17.43
C SER A 102 6.79 -4.08 17.08
N GLY A 103 7.61 -4.33 16.07
CA GLY A 103 8.04 -5.66 15.69
C GLY A 103 7.76 -6.01 14.24
N GLY A 104 8.12 -7.24 13.89
CA GLY A 104 7.95 -7.76 12.55
C GLY A 104 6.48 -8.06 12.22
N TYR A 105 6.14 -7.93 10.94
CA TYR A 105 4.88 -8.40 10.39
C TYR A 105 5.08 -9.05 9.01
N LEU A 106 4.15 -9.95 8.71
CA LEU A 106 3.98 -10.60 7.42
C LEU A 106 2.50 -10.52 7.04
N LEU A 107 2.19 -9.84 5.93
CA LEU A 107 0.82 -9.72 5.43
C LEU A 107 0.74 -10.27 4.01
N ALA A 108 -0.28 -11.06 3.73
CA ALA A 108 -0.61 -11.54 2.41
C ALA A 108 -1.92 -10.90 1.96
N THR A 109 -1.93 -10.38 0.74
CA THR A 109 -3.09 -9.76 0.11
C THR A 109 -3.41 -10.52 -1.17
N TYR A 110 -4.68 -10.85 -1.37
CA TYR A 110 -5.19 -11.29 -2.66
C TYR A 110 -6.01 -10.16 -3.29
N PHE A 111 -5.57 -9.69 -4.46
CA PHE A 111 -6.26 -8.69 -5.25
C PHE A 111 -7.35 -9.34 -6.08
N VAL A 112 -8.59 -9.12 -5.64
CA VAL A 112 -9.79 -9.60 -6.34
C VAL A 112 -10.03 -8.85 -7.64
N SER A 113 -9.52 -7.62 -7.74
CA SER A 113 -9.63 -6.78 -8.93
C SER A 113 -8.40 -5.91 -9.06
N SER A 114 -7.88 -5.86 -10.28
CA SER A 114 -6.79 -4.98 -10.70
C SER A 114 -7.08 -4.44 -12.10
N THR A 115 -6.84 -3.16 -12.30
CA THR A 115 -6.96 -2.49 -13.60
C THR A 115 -5.63 -1.81 -13.88
N TYR A 116 -5.01 -2.06 -15.03
CA TYR A 116 -3.72 -1.50 -15.43
C TYR A 116 -3.80 -0.91 -16.84
N GLY A 117 -3.89 0.43 -16.94
CA GLY A 117 -4.18 1.09 -18.21
C GLY A 117 -5.48 0.56 -18.82
N ASP A 118 -5.37 0.00 -20.02
CA ASP A 118 -6.48 -0.62 -20.76
C ASP A 118 -6.75 -2.08 -20.35
N TYR A 119 -5.85 -2.72 -19.60
CA TYR A 119 -6.05 -4.07 -19.10
C TYR A 119 -7.00 -4.05 -17.90
N LYS A 120 -8.22 -4.58 -18.10
CA LYS A 120 -9.23 -4.72 -17.05
C LYS A 120 -9.26 -6.14 -16.50
N GLU A 121 -9.98 -6.35 -15.40
CA GLU A 121 -10.23 -7.68 -14.82
C GLU A 121 -8.96 -8.47 -14.47
N GLY A 122 -7.90 -7.78 -14.03
CA GLY A 122 -6.72 -8.44 -13.48
C GLY A 122 -6.99 -8.96 -12.07
N SER A 123 -6.22 -9.95 -11.67
CA SER A 123 -6.12 -10.40 -10.28
C SER A 123 -4.65 -10.49 -9.88
N GLY A 124 -4.37 -10.72 -8.60
CA GLY A 124 -2.98 -10.83 -8.17
C GLY A 124 -2.84 -11.11 -6.69
N PHE A 125 -1.59 -11.15 -6.25
CA PHE A 125 -1.27 -11.24 -4.84
C PHE A 125 -0.11 -10.31 -4.46
N GLN A 126 -0.06 -9.96 -3.19
CA GLN A 126 1.02 -9.20 -2.59
C GLN A 126 1.42 -9.84 -1.26
N ILE A 127 2.72 -9.96 -1.02
CA ILE A 127 3.28 -10.40 0.26
C ILE A 127 4.16 -9.29 0.79
N ASP A 128 3.78 -8.77 1.96
CA ASP A 128 4.46 -7.69 2.65
C ASP A 128 5.22 -8.25 3.84
N PHE A 129 6.53 -8.02 3.85
CA PHE A 129 7.39 -8.27 5.00
C PHE A 129 7.82 -6.92 5.56
N GLY A 130 7.63 -6.67 6.84
CA GLY A 130 8.05 -5.39 7.40
C GLY A 130 8.31 -5.41 8.89
N TYR A 131 8.78 -4.27 9.38
CA TYR A 131 9.11 -4.05 10.78
C TYR A 131 8.62 -2.67 11.22
N LYS A 132 7.74 -2.65 12.24
CA LYS A 132 7.26 -1.43 12.90
C LYS A 132 8.26 -1.01 13.98
N VAL A 133 8.74 0.23 13.88
CA VAL A 133 9.74 0.77 14.79
C VAL A 133 9.04 1.28 16.07
N PRO A 134 9.59 1.03 17.27
CA PRO A 134 9.06 1.57 18.52
C PRO A 134 9.35 3.08 18.65
N THR A 135 8.61 3.91 17.92
CA THR A 135 8.72 5.37 17.97
C THR A 135 7.33 5.99 18.17
N LYS A 136 7.31 7.26 18.62
CA LYS A 136 6.06 8.03 18.79
C LYS A 136 5.30 8.23 17.47
N ILE A 137 6.00 8.12 16.34
CA ILE A 137 5.41 8.15 15.00
C ILE A 137 5.34 6.69 14.54
N PRO A 138 4.17 6.16 14.18
CA PRO A 138 4.02 4.74 13.91
C PRO A 138 4.60 4.35 12.53
N LEU A 139 5.92 4.44 12.40
CA LEU A 139 6.66 4.17 11.17
C LEU A 139 7.04 2.70 11.07
N ALA A 140 6.99 2.18 9.86
CA ALA A 140 7.45 0.86 9.51
C ALA A 140 8.21 0.87 8.19
N PHE A 141 9.21 -0.01 8.11
CA PHE A 141 9.86 -0.38 6.85
C PHE A 141 9.16 -1.62 6.32
N GLN A 142 8.90 -1.66 5.02
CA GLN A 142 8.23 -2.78 4.37
C GLN A 142 8.91 -3.11 3.04
N LEU A 143 9.00 -4.39 2.73
CA LEU A 143 9.34 -4.92 1.42
C LEU A 143 8.13 -5.69 0.92
N SER A 144 7.69 -5.39 -0.30
CA SER A 144 6.45 -5.93 -0.86
C SER A 144 6.74 -6.66 -2.15
N TYR A 145 6.51 -7.95 -2.19
CA TYR A 145 6.51 -8.72 -3.43
C TYR A 145 5.10 -8.75 -4.00
N LYS A 146 4.93 -8.40 -5.28
CA LYS A 146 3.62 -8.28 -5.92
C LYS A 146 3.63 -9.02 -7.25
N SER A 147 2.56 -9.74 -7.54
CA SER A 147 2.35 -10.39 -8.83
C SER A 147 0.92 -10.18 -9.30
N TYR A 148 0.75 -9.81 -10.57
CA TYR A 148 -0.53 -9.57 -11.21
C TYR A 148 -0.64 -10.41 -12.49
N ASP A 149 -1.83 -10.95 -12.73
CA ASP A 149 -2.19 -11.70 -13.92
C ASP A 149 -3.43 -11.08 -14.57
N TYR A 150 -3.29 -10.75 -15.86
CA TYR A 150 -4.34 -10.24 -16.73
C TYR A 150 -4.55 -11.26 -17.86
N SER A 151 -5.13 -12.41 -17.52
CA SER A 151 -5.14 -13.58 -18.40
C SER A 151 -5.85 -13.33 -19.74
N LYS A 152 -6.89 -12.47 -19.77
CA LYS A 152 -7.57 -12.05 -21.00
C LYS A 152 -6.64 -11.36 -22.01
N TYR A 153 -5.54 -10.78 -21.54
CA TYR A 153 -4.59 -10.01 -22.35
C TYR A 153 -3.22 -10.69 -22.45
N ASN A 154 -3.07 -11.91 -21.92
CA ASN A 154 -1.80 -12.62 -21.81
C ASN A 154 -0.67 -11.76 -21.20
N HIS A 155 -1.01 -10.96 -20.19
CA HIS A 155 -0.09 -10.02 -19.55
C HIS A 155 0.10 -10.37 -18.08
N LYS A 156 1.36 -10.44 -17.65
CA LYS A 156 1.76 -10.65 -16.26
C LYS A 156 2.78 -9.60 -15.84
N ASP A 157 2.68 -9.15 -14.60
CA ASP A 157 3.59 -8.16 -14.04
C ASP A 157 3.98 -8.55 -12.62
N THR A 158 5.27 -8.47 -12.30
CA THR A 158 5.82 -8.84 -11.00
C THR A 158 6.80 -7.78 -10.53
N LYS A 159 6.69 -7.37 -9.26
CA LYS A 159 7.45 -6.26 -8.69
C LYS A 159 7.90 -6.57 -7.26
N LEU A 160 9.02 -5.98 -6.88
CA LEU A 160 9.54 -5.97 -5.52
C LEU A 160 9.76 -4.52 -5.09
N ASP A 161 8.96 -4.05 -4.14
CA ASP A 161 8.87 -2.63 -3.79
C ASP A 161 9.27 -2.39 -2.33
N PRO A 162 10.30 -1.57 -2.06
CA PRO A 162 10.57 -1.08 -0.71
C PRO A 162 9.60 0.06 -0.38
N TYR A 163 9.14 0.14 0.86
CA TYR A 163 8.14 1.11 1.31
C TYR A 163 8.55 1.75 2.63
N PHE A 164 8.16 3.02 2.75
CA PHE A 164 7.94 3.67 4.03
C PHE A 164 6.45 3.64 4.33
N VAL A 165 6.10 3.10 5.48
CA VAL A 165 4.71 2.84 5.86
C VAL A 165 4.41 3.50 7.21
N VAL A 166 3.22 4.06 7.33
CA VAL A 166 2.64 4.49 8.60
C VAL A 166 1.58 3.47 9.01
N ILE A 167 1.70 2.89 10.21
CA ILE A 167 0.78 1.87 10.74
C ILE A 167 0.15 2.36 12.04
N ALA A 168 -0.94 3.11 11.94
CA ALA A 168 -1.64 3.65 13.09
C ALA A 168 -2.61 2.62 13.70
N ASP A 169 -2.60 2.48 15.01
CA ASP A 169 -3.58 1.67 15.73
C ASP A 169 -4.66 2.58 16.33
N PHE A 170 -5.92 2.14 16.38
CA PHE A 170 -7.05 2.87 16.97
C PHE A 170 -8.10 1.94 17.56
#